data_AF-A0A2D9SDI8-F1
#
_entry.id   AF-A0A2D9SDI8-F1
#
_cell.length_a   1.000
_cell.length_b   1.000
_cell.length_c   1.000
_cell.angle_alpha   90.00
_cell.angle_beta   90.00
_cell.angle_gamma   90.00
#
_symmetry.space_group_name_H-M   'P 1'
#
loop_
_entity.id
_entity.type
_entity.pdbx_description
1 polymer ?
#
loop_
_entity_poly.entity_id
_entity_poly.type
_entity_poly.pdbx_seq_one_letter_code
_entity_poly.pdbx_strand_id
1 'polypeptide(L)'
;MNSSKNVSANEVKLPNFGFICEDLKKTKSKFEFIFSRNTNDTEDIVFRRIDGKFEYIGNVLAKKSGSYVLWEDKIFFRTTDFAWILDKVTSILSPIILSVGNKLESFEKIPEKMTCNSRSIYY
;
A
#
# COMPACT_ATOMS: atom_id res chain seq x y z
N MET A 1 -21.92 -34.36 -27.57
CA MET A 1 -22.54 -33.02 -27.59
C MET A 1 -22.24 -32.33 -26.28
N ASN A 2 -21.40 -31.29 -26.38
CA ASN A 2 -21.17 -30.12 -25.51
C ASN A 2 -21.98 -30.05 -24.20
N SER A 3 -21.40 -29.68 -23.07
CA SER A 3 -20.65 -28.42 -22.92
C SER A 3 -19.72 -28.47 -21.70
N SER A 4 -18.41 -28.53 -21.96
CA SER A 4 -17.39 -28.12 -21.01
C SER A 4 -17.54 -26.60 -20.83
N LYS A 5 -18.12 -26.17 -19.70
CA LYS A 5 -18.06 -24.76 -19.30
C LYS A 5 -16.61 -24.42 -18.94
N ASN A 6 -15.83 -24.04 -19.95
CA ASN A 6 -14.63 -23.23 -19.75
C ASN A 6 -15.07 -21.93 -19.10
N VAL A 7 -14.85 -21.79 -17.80
CA VAL A 7 -14.97 -20.51 -17.11
C VAL A 7 -13.70 -19.71 -17.45
N SER A 8 -13.74 -19.12 -18.64
CA SER A 8 -12.78 -18.12 -19.11
C SER A 8 -13.06 -16.79 -18.42
N ALA A 9 -11.98 -16.19 -17.90
CA ALA A 9 -11.83 -14.81 -17.45
C ALA A 9 -12.83 -14.32 -16.37
N ASN A 10 -12.43 -14.47 -15.10
CA ASN A 10 -12.85 -13.53 -14.05
C ASN A 10 -12.11 -12.19 -14.24
N GLU A 11 -12.32 -11.53 -15.38
CA GLU A 11 -11.89 -10.16 -15.61
C GLU A 11 -13.07 -9.23 -15.36
N VAL A 12 -13.19 -8.79 -14.10
CA VAL A 12 -13.41 -7.41 -13.66
C VAL A 12 -13.40 -7.48 -12.12
N LYS A 13 -12.29 -7.08 -11.47
CA LYS A 13 -12.34 -6.75 -10.04
C LYS A 13 -12.55 -5.24 -9.94
N LEU A 14 -13.79 -4.88 -9.62
CA LEU A 14 -14.32 -3.55 -9.28
C LEU A 14 -13.28 -2.66 -8.56
N PRO A 15 -13.36 -1.32 -8.68
CA PRO A 15 -12.31 -0.42 -8.21
C PRO A 15 -11.95 -0.72 -6.76
N ASN A 16 -10.68 -1.03 -6.52
CA ASN A 16 -10.18 -1.14 -5.16
C ASN A 16 -10.03 0.28 -4.61
N PHE A 17 -10.56 0.50 -3.42
CA PHE A 17 -10.33 1.75 -2.72
C PHE A 17 -8.85 1.84 -2.34
N GLY A 18 -8.22 2.92 -2.79
CA GLY A 18 -6.79 3.09 -2.63
C GLY A 18 -6.38 4.54 -2.45
N PHE A 19 -5.08 4.73 -2.26
CA PHE A 19 -4.46 6.05 -2.16
C PHE A 19 -3.39 6.19 -3.23
N ILE A 20 -3.40 7.34 -3.91
CA ILE A 20 -2.28 7.79 -4.72
C ILE A 20 -1.56 8.86 -3.91
N CYS A 21 -0.29 8.62 -3.61
CA CYS A 21 0.54 9.47 -2.79
C CYS A 21 1.71 9.99 -3.61
N GLU A 22 1.93 11.30 -3.60
CA GLU A 22 2.95 11.97 -4.41
C GLU A 22 3.83 12.85 -3.52
N ASP A 23 5.15 12.73 -3.71
CA ASP A 23 6.09 13.70 -3.17
C ASP A 23 6.13 14.92 -4.10
N LEU A 24 5.50 16.01 -3.64
CA LEU A 24 5.39 17.26 -4.38
C LEU A 24 6.68 18.10 -4.35
N LYS A 25 7.68 17.74 -3.52
CA LYS A 25 8.84 18.60 -3.25
C LYS A 25 10.15 18.12 -3.87
N LYS A 26 10.44 16.81 -3.87
CA LYS A 26 11.80 16.32 -4.14
C LYS A 26 11.93 15.45 -5.38
N THR A 27 11.22 14.33 -5.46
CA THR A 27 11.50 13.29 -6.47
C THR A 27 10.39 13.06 -7.48
N LYS A 28 9.23 13.72 -7.33
CA LYS A 28 7.97 13.32 -8.01
C LYS A 28 7.68 11.82 -7.84
N SER A 29 8.17 11.22 -6.75
CA SER A 29 7.89 9.82 -6.45
C SER A 29 6.40 9.67 -6.23
N LYS A 30 5.83 8.63 -6.84
CA LYS A 30 4.42 8.29 -6.76
C LYS A 30 4.29 6.89 -6.20
N PHE A 31 3.48 6.74 -5.16
CA PHE A 31 3.06 5.45 -4.65
C PHE A 31 1.56 5.28 -4.80
N GLU A 32 1.16 4.11 -5.28
CA GLU A 32 -0.24 3.74 -5.40
C GLU A 32 -0.48 2.54 -4.50
N PHE A 33 -1.35 2.72 -3.51
CA PHE A 33 -1.70 1.70 -2.54
C PHE A 33 -3.14 1.26 -2.75
N ILE A 34 -3.40 -0.04 -2.72
CA ILE A 34 -4.75 -0.60 -2.69
C ILE A 34 -4.92 -1.49 -1.46
N PHE A 35 -6.12 -1.46 -0.89
CA PHE A 35 -6.48 -2.21 0.30
C PHE A 35 -7.49 -3.29 -0.08
N SER A 36 -7.28 -4.49 0.42
CA SER A 36 -8.23 -5.59 0.25
C SER A 36 -8.50 -6.26 1.58
N ARG A 37 -9.72 -6.77 1.77
CA ARG A 37 -10.06 -7.52 2.96
C ARG A 37 -9.37 -8.89 2.88
N ASN A 38 -8.64 -9.26 3.93
CA ASN A 38 -8.16 -10.64 4.03
C ASN A 38 -9.35 -11.56 4.31
N THR A 39 -9.50 -12.63 3.54
CA THR A 39 -10.63 -13.57 3.70
C THR A 39 -10.45 -14.50 4.89
N ASN A 40 -9.22 -14.64 5.40
CA ASN A 40 -8.84 -15.56 6.47
C ASN A 40 -8.30 -14.85 7.72
N ASP A 41 -8.27 -13.52 7.73
CA ASP A 41 -7.71 -12.70 8.81
C ASP A 41 -8.61 -11.49 9.08
N THR A 42 -8.48 -10.92 10.28
CA THR A 42 -9.15 -9.70 10.71
C THR A 42 -8.51 -8.43 10.13
N GLU A 43 -7.25 -8.52 9.70
CA GLU A 43 -6.49 -7.40 9.15
C GLU A 43 -6.70 -7.24 7.64
N ASP A 44 -6.83 -6.00 7.16
CA ASP A 44 -6.82 -5.74 5.72
C ASP A 44 -5.38 -5.90 5.20
N ILE A 45 -5.24 -6.41 3.98
CA ILE A 45 -3.96 -6.51 3.27
C ILE A 45 -3.76 -5.29 2.37
N VAL A 46 -2.50 -4.88 2.23
CA VAL A 46 -2.10 -3.73 1.43
C VAL A 46 -1.19 -4.17 0.30
N PHE A 47 -1.47 -3.65 -0.90
CA PHE A 47 -0.61 -3.80 -2.07
C PHE A 47 -0.13 -2.43 -2.52
N ARG A 48 1.09 -2.39 -3.09
CA ARG A 48 1.65 -1.20 -3.72
C ARG A 48 1.95 -1.47 -5.20
N ARG A 49 1.77 -0.48 -6.06
CA ARG A 49 2.21 -0.61 -7.46
C ARG A 49 3.74 -0.50 -7.56
N ILE A 50 4.37 -1.55 -8.07
CA ILE A 50 5.80 -1.68 -8.32
C ILE A 50 5.95 -2.21 -9.75
N ASP A 51 6.72 -1.52 -10.58
CA ASP A 51 6.96 -1.90 -11.99
C ASP A 51 5.69 -2.24 -12.78
N GLY A 52 4.63 -1.44 -12.55
CA GLY A 52 3.33 -1.56 -13.22
C GLY A 52 2.36 -2.56 -12.58
N LYS A 53 2.78 -3.39 -11.63
CA LYS A 53 1.96 -4.44 -10.99
C LYS A 53 1.71 -4.16 -9.52
N PHE A 54 0.58 -4.61 -8.98
CA PHE A 54 0.33 -4.52 -7.54
C PHE A 54 0.94 -5.73 -6.83
N GLU A 55 1.89 -5.46 -5.94
CA GLU A 55 2.55 -6.46 -5.12
C GLU A 55 2.11 -6.31 -3.66
N TYR A 56 1.91 -7.44 -2.98
CA TYR A 56 1.60 -7.45 -1.55
C TYR A 56 2.78 -6.87 -0.78
N ILE A 57 2.54 -5.83 0.03
CA ILE A 57 3.59 -5.19 0.84
C ILE A 57 3.44 -5.45 2.33
N GLY A 58 2.25 -5.80 2.82
CA GLY A 58 2.04 -5.97 4.26
C GLY A 58 0.57 -5.93 4.67
N ASN A 59 0.36 -5.93 5.98
CA ASN A 59 -0.96 -5.85 6.60
C ASN A 59 -1.21 -4.47 7.20
N VAL A 60 -2.49 -4.13 7.36
CA VAL A 60 -2.92 -2.98 8.18
C VAL A 60 -2.74 -3.33 9.65
N LEU A 61 -1.88 -2.58 10.33
CA LEU A 61 -1.60 -2.74 11.77
C LEU A 61 -2.65 -2.03 12.63
N ALA A 62 -3.12 -0.87 12.18
CA ALA A 62 -4.13 -0.09 12.90
C ALA A 62 -4.89 0.84 11.96
N LYS A 63 -6.17 1.07 12.26
CA LYS A 63 -6.97 2.08 11.55
C LYS A 63 -8.03 2.67 12.47
N LYS A 64 -8.29 3.96 12.29
CA LYS A 64 -9.48 4.63 12.82
C LYS A 64 -10.25 5.22 11.65
N SER A 65 -11.53 4.88 11.54
CA SER A 65 -12.39 5.40 10.47
C SER A 65 -12.36 6.93 10.43
N GLY A 66 -12.21 7.50 9.24
CA GLY A 66 -12.10 8.95 9.01
C GLY A 66 -10.84 9.65 9.55
N SER A 67 -9.96 8.96 10.28
CA SER A 67 -8.82 9.60 10.95
C SER A 67 -7.46 9.13 10.44
N TYR A 68 -7.12 7.84 10.54
CA TYR A 68 -5.83 7.35 10.06
C TYR A 68 -5.88 5.89 9.61
N VAL A 69 -4.85 5.47 8.92
CA VAL A 69 -4.51 4.05 8.67
C VAL A 69 -2.99 3.88 8.73
N LEU A 70 -2.56 2.81 9.38
CA LEU A 70 -1.17 2.41 9.59
C LEU A 70 -0.98 1.00 9.02
N TRP A 71 0.03 0.79 8.19
CA TRP A 71 0.30 -0.51 7.59
C TRP A 71 1.79 -0.78 7.39
N GLU A 72 2.17 -2.05 7.38
CA GLU A 72 3.54 -2.48 7.10
C GLU A 72 3.89 -2.37 5.61
N ASP A 73 5.17 -2.15 5.32
CA ASP A 73 5.74 -2.29 3.99
C ASP A 73 7.04 -3.09 4.05
N LYS A 74 6.90 -4.40 3.87
CA LYS A 74 7.95 -5.43 3.92
C LYS A 74 8.83 -5.44 2.67
N ILE A 75 8.51 -4.62 1.66
CA ILE A 75 9.27 -4.54 0.41
C ILE A 75 10.18 -3.32 0.42
N PHE A 76 9.77 -2.21 1.06
CA PHE A 76 10.54 -0.97 1.04
C PHE A 76 11.95 -1.13 1.64
N PHE A 77 12.04 -1.83 2.76
CA PHE A 77 13.29 -2.23 3.41
C PHE A 77 13.29 -3.75 3.64
N ARG A 78 14.45 -4.38 3.43
CA ARG A 78 14.64 -5.83 3.64
C ARG A 78 14.99 -6.18 5.08
N THR A 79 15.59 -5.26 5.81
CA THR A 79 16.22 -5.50 7.13
C THR A 79 15.70 -4.59 8.23
N THR A 80 14.83 -3.65 7.89
CA THR A 80 14.23 -2.67 8.81
C THR A 80 12.71 -2.88 8.78
N ASP A 81 12.10 -3.06 9.95
CA ASP A 81 10.65 -3.12 10.03
C ASP A 81 10.11 -1.72 9.80
N PHE A 82 9.33 -1.59 8.73
CA PHE A 82 8.94 -0.30 8.20
C PHE A 82 7.44 -0.26 7.95
N ALA A 83 6.86 0.89 8.23
CA ALA A 83 5.43 1.13 8.10
C ALA A 83 5.14 2.51 7.54
N TRP A 84 3.93 2.65 7.03
CA TRP A 84 3.35 3.90 6.57
C TRP A 84 2.20 4.30 7.48
N ILE A 85 2.16 5.56 7.90
CA ILE A 85 0.96 6.15 8.48
C ILE A 85 0.38 7.19 7.53
N LEU A 86 -0.90 7.04 7.20
CA LEU A 86 -1.67 8.06 6.52
C LEU A 86 -2.62 8.72 7.52
N ASP A 87 -2.41 10.01 7.75
CA ASP A 87 -3.42 10.87 8.34
C ASP A 87 -4.44 11.23 7.26
N LYS A 88 -5.68 10.77 7.41
CA LYS A 88 -6.77 10.96 6.45
C LYS A 88 -7.39 12.36 6.54
N VAL A 89 -7.15 13.09 7.63
CA VAL A 89 -7.64 14.47 7.81
C VAL A 89 -6.74 15.43 7.05
N THR A 90 -5.42 15.27 7.18
CA THR A 90 -4.44 16.11 6.49
C THR A 90 -4.01 15.57 5.13
N SER A 91 -4.38 14.32 4.82
CA SER A 91 -3.95 13.59 3.62
C SER A 91 -2.43 13.43 3.53
N ILE A 92 -1.73 13.36 4.67
CA ILE A 92 -0.28 13.24 4.72
C ILE A 92 0.12 11.80 5.03
N LEU A 93 0.90 11.21 4.13
CA LEU A 93 1.61 9.95 4.34
C LEU A 93 2.96 10.24 4.97
N SER A 94 3.25 9.58 6.08
CA SER A 94 4.56 9.66 6.74
C SER A 94 5.18 8.25 6.86
N PRO A 95 6.50 8.13 6.65
CA PRO A 95 7.24 6.91 6.96
C PRO A 95 7.38 6.72 8.48
N ILE A 96 7.32 5.48 8.93
CA ILE A 96 7.60 5.07 10.32
C ILE A 96 8.59 3.90 10.31
N ILE A 97 9.65 4.02 11.09
CA ILE A 97 10.55 2.91 11.41
C ILE A 97 10.03 2.26 12.69
N LEU A 98 9.62 0.99 12.61
CA LEU A 98 9.13 0.21 13.74
C LEU A 98 10.30 -0.42 14.51
N SER A 99 11.28 -0.95 13.79
CA SER A 99 12.49 -1.54 14.34
C SER A 99 13.63 -1.43 13.32
N VAL A 100 14.88 -1.37 13.79
CA VAL A 100 16.06 -1.36 12.93
C VAL A 100 16.81 -2.67 13.15
N GLY A 101 16.88 -3.51 12.12
CA GLY A 101 17.72 -4.71 12.14
C GLY A 101 19.19 -4.39 11.90
N ASN A 102 19.91 -5.32 11.29
CA ASN A 102 21.31 -5.08 10.90
C ASN A 102 21.34 -3.93 9.88
N LYS A 103 21.98 -2.80 10.23
CA LYS A 103 22.07 -1.53 9.46
C LYS A 103 22.71 -1.67 8.06
N LEU A 104 22.10 -2.46 7.18
CA LEU A 104 22.57 -2.74 5.83
C LEU A 104 21.95 -1.77 4.81
N GLU A 105 20.87 -1.07 5.18
CA GLU A 105 20.12 -0.18 4.30
C GLU A 105 20.30 1.29 4.71
N SER A 106 20.51 2.16 3.72
CA SER A 106 20.60 3.61 3.95
C SER A 106 19.20 4.21 4.14
N PHE A 107 19.00 4.89 5.27
CA PHE A 107 17.78 5.64 5.57
C PHE A 107 17.61 6.92 4.74
N GLU A 108 18.63 7.32 3.97
CA GLU A 108 18.49 8.42 3.00
C GLU A 108 17.46 8.10 1.90
N LYS A 109 17.11 6.81 1.74
CA LYS A 109 16.06 6.35 0.82
C LYS A 109 14.65 6.56 1.35
N ILE A 110 14.48 6.91 2.63
CA ILE A 110 13.16 7.18 3.20
C ILE A 110 12.63 8.46 2.54
N PRO A 111 11.48 8.39 1.83
CA PRO A 111 10.91 9.57 1.22
C PRO A 111 10.40 10.50 2.31
N GLU A 112 10.46 11.80 2.01
CA GLU A 112 9.78 12.79 2.85
C GLU A 112 8.27 12.55 2.85
N LYS A 113 7.56 13.26 3.74
CA LYS A 113 6.11 13.21 3.82
C LYS A 113 5.48 13.45 2.45
N MET A 114 4.55 12.59 2.06
CA MET A 114 3.86 12.65 0.76
C MET A 114 2.42 13.10 0.94
N THR A 115 1.85 13.76 -0.07
CA THR A 115 0.43 14.12 -0.08
C THR A 115 -0.34 13.03 -0.82
N CYS A 116 -1.43 12.55 -0.23
CA CYS A 116 -2.25 11.49 -0.79
C CYS A 116 -3.64 11.96 -1.20
N ASN A 117 -4.23 11.28 -2.19
CA ASN A 117 -5.64 11.42 -2.53
C ASN A 117 -6.28 10.04 -2.58
N SER A 118 -7.46 9.90 -1.99
CA SER A 118 -8.26 8.69 -2.15
C SER A 118 -8.78 8.60 -3.58
N ARG A 119 -8.59 7.45 -4.22
CA ARG A 119 -9.10 7.19 -5.56
C ARG A 119 -9.55 5.75 -5.71
N SER A 120 -10.51 5.55 -6.59
CA SER A 120 -10.76 4.25 -7.22
C SER A 120 -9.57 3.93 -8.12
N ILE A 121 -8.85 2.84 -7.82
CA ILE A 121 -7.69 2.41 -8.61
C ILE A 121 -8.03 1.12 -9.35
N TYR A 122 -7.72 1.09 -10.65
CA TYR A 122 -7.97 -0.04 -11.54
C TYR A 122 -6.72 -0.91 -11.68
N TYR A 123 -6.95 -2.23 -11.75
CA TYR A 123 -5.94 -3.26 -11.91
C TYR A 123 -5.76 -3.59 -13.39
#